data_AF-A0A953RJK4-F1
#
_entry.id   AF-A0A953RJK4-F1
#
_cell.length_a   1.000
_cell.length_b   1.000
_cell.length_c   1.000
_cell.angle_alpha   90.00
_cell.angle_beta   90.00
_cell.angle_gamma   90.00
#
_symmetry.space_group_name_H-M   'P 1'
#
loop_
_entity.id
_entity.type
_entity.pdbx_description
1 polymer ?
#
loop_
_entity_poly.entity_id
_entity_poly.type
_entity_poly.pdbx_seq_one_letter_code
_entity_poly.pdbx_strand_id
1 'polypeptide(L)'
;MSKPSAPKTLIPAVWTVVVVVMGIAALAAAGHAGLRGPSAAGIAEAISPRPWVAPGLSTEQSGAVRSDQVRASMSTLPLAFEANQGQTDSRVKYVARGSGYTLFLTAEDAVMALHSSSQVATAKKDRAAGIYMHLVGGNPGAQIAGDGELPGTTNYFVGRDRSHWQRGVKQYAAVRYRDVYPGVNLAFHGGQRQLEFDFVVAPGAEASRIAMRFSGARKISADVTGKLTLATDAGNVTLLPPEAFQERDGVRQSVAARFVLKGDNQVSFALGDYDRGRELVIDPSVSYATYLGGTAEDDGYSIAIDSSGNAYVTGQTKSTNFPTVAGSHSTANAGSFDVFVTKISADGSTLLYSTYVGGSSDDRGTAIALDASGYAFVAGSTSSNNFSTTSGALQTTYEAGRICLLYGTRSQMEHGGDGSI
;
A
#
# COMPACT_ATOMS: atom_id res chain seq x y z
N MET A 1 21.26 -12.01 -61.08
CA MET A 1 21.81 -10.83 -60.37
C MET A 1 20.84 -10.43 -59.28
N SER A 2 21.09 -10.94 -58.07
CA SER A 2 20.34 -10.68 -56.85
C SER A 2 21.03 -9.59 -56.03
N LYS A 3 20.26 -8.64 -55.50
CA LYS A 3 20.65 -7.84 -54.33
C LYS A 3 19.53 -7.97 -53.29
N PRO A 4 19.77 -8.59 -52.14
CA PRO A 4 18.82 -8.59 -51.04
C PRO A 4 18.98 -7.30 -50.23
N SER A 5 17.86 -6.65 -49.91
CA SER A 5 17.79 -5.57 -48.92
C SER A 5 17.95 -6.16 -47.52
N ALA A 6 18.94 -5.68 -46.77
CA ALA A 6 19.26 -6.13 -45.41
C ALA A 6 18.13 -5.83 -44.41
N PRO A 7 17.95 -6.67 -43.38
CA PRO A 7 17.01 -6.39 -42.29
C PRO A 7 17.56 -5.28 -41.38
N LYS A 8 16.73 -4.27 -41.10
CA LYS A 8 17.02 -3.25 -40.08
C LYS A 8 17.04 -3.93 -38.71
N THR A 9 18.24 -4.05 -38.13
CA THR A 9 18.45 -4.46 -36.75
C THR A 9 17.90 -3.37 -35.84
N LEU A 10 16.79 -3.65 -35.15
CA LEU A 10 16.33 -2.83 -34.04
C LEU A 10 17.33 -3.00 -32.89
N ILE A 11 18.14 -1.97 -32.66
CA ILE A 11 18.94 -1.84 -31.44
C ILE A 11 17.92 -1.63 -30.31
N PRO A 12 17.85 -2.49 -29.26
CA PRO A 12 16.99 -2.22 -28.13
C PRO A 12 17.47 -0.93 -27.46
N ALA A 13 16.59 0.06 -27.40
CA ALA A 13 16.83 1.29 -26.67
C ALA A 13 16.96 0.94 -25.18
N VAL A 14 18.20 0.93 -24.69
CA VAL A 14 18.49 0.90 -23.26
C VAL A 14 18.13 2.29 -22.72
N TRP A 15 16.98 2.39 -22.07
CA TRP A 15 16.59 3.61 -21.37
C TRP A 15 17.44 3.75 -20.11
N THR A 16 18.45 4.63 -20.15
CA THR A 16 19.16 5.06 -18.95
C THR A 16 18.39 6.23 -18.33
N VAL A 17 17.60 5.96 -17.30
CA VAL A 17 16.99 7.02 -16.48
C VAL A 17 18.05 7.46 -15.46
N VAL A 18 18.63 8.65 -15.66
CA VAL A 18 19.56 9.26 -14.70
C VAL A 18 18.74 9.99 -13.64
N VAL A 19 18.49 9.34 -12.51
CA VAL A 19 17.92 9.99 -11.32
C VAL A 19 19.06 10.49 -10.44
N VAL A 20 19.20 11.82 -10.32
CA VAL A 20 20.13 12.45 -9.38
C VAL A 20 19.43 12.60 -8.03
N VAL A 21 19.70 11.69 -7.10
CA VAL A 21 19.27 11.86 -5.70
C VAL A 21 20.27 12.78 -5.01
N MET A 22 19.90 14.05 -4.78
CA MET A 22 20.71 14.96 -3.98
C MET A 22 20.63 14.56 -2.50
N GLY A 23 21.61 13.79 -2.04
CA GLY A 23 21.82 13.53 -0.61
C GLY A 23 22.54 14.70 0.06
N ILE A 24 21.94 15.22 1.13
CA ILE A 24 22.53 16.23 2.02
C ILE A 24 23.55 15.52 2.92
N ALA A 25 24.82 15.91 2.85
CA ALA A 25 25.86 15.50 3.79
C ALA A 25 25.98 16.52 4.93
N ALA A 26 26.09 16.06 6.18
CA ALA A 26 26.53 16.89 7.31
C ALA A 26 27.99 16.59 7.65
N LEU A 27 28.76 17.65 7.89
CA LEU A 27 30.21 17.69 8.14
C LEU A 27 30.54 17.45 9.63
N ALA A 28 31.71 16.86 9.92
CA ALA A 28 32.20 16.46 11.25
C ALA A 28 32.98 17.55 12.02
N ALA A 29 33.26 17.25 13.32
CA ALA A 29 34.21 17.81 14.31
C ALA A 29 33.58 18.71 15.41
N ALA A 30 33.90 18.64 16.72
CA ALA A 30 34.99 18.00 17.49
C ALA A 30 34.63 17.83 19.00
N GLY A 31 35.41 17.02 19.75
CA GLY A 31 35.63 17.20 21.21
C GLY A 31 35.59 15.93 22.09
N HIS A 32 36.76 15.48 22.58
CA HIS A 32 36.92 14.42 23.59
C HIS A 32 36.25 14.78 24.93
N ALA A 33 35.46 13.85 25.51
CA ALA A 33 35.54 13.41 26.93
C ALA A 33 34.42 12.41 27.29
N GLY A 34 34.81 11.20 27.72
CA GLY A 34 34.17 10.46 28.82
C GLY A 34 32.71 9.95 28.73
N LEU A 35 32.59 8.63 28.51
CA LEU A 35 31.63 7.70 29.15
C LEU A 35 30.13 7.70 28.75
N ARG A 36 29.69 6.49 28.34
CA ARG A 36 28.35 5.97 27.97
C ARG A 36 27.93 6.14 26.51
N GLY A 37 27.72 5.02 25.83
CA GLY A 37 27.29 4.96 24.42
C GLY A 37 25.92 5.60 24.19
N PRO A 38 25.66 6.18 23.01
CA PRO A 38 24.42 6.90 22.75
C PRO A 38 23.24 5.92 22.64
N SER A 39 22.10 6.32 23.20
CA SER A 39 20.83 5.59 23.12
C SER A 39 20.24 5.65 21.70
N ALA A 40 19.27 4.77 21.41
CA ALA A 40 18.56 4.64 20.12
C ALA A 40 18.00 5.96 19.54
N ALA A 41 17.78 6.98 20.38
CA ALA A 41 17.38 8.33 19.96
C ALA A 41 18.48 9.08 19.16
N GLY A 42 19.76 8.77 19.40
CA GLY A 42 20.90 9.42 18.73
C GLY A 42 21.03 9.06 17.25
N ILE A 43 20.43 7.95 16.81
CA ILE A 43 20.43 7.54 15.40
C ILE A 43 19.39 8.37 14.64
N ALA A 44 18.19 8.57 15.20
CA ALA A 44 17.12 9.35 14.56
C ALA A 44 17.44 10.86 14.48
N GLU A 45 18.12 11.43 15.50
CA GLU A 45 18.44 12.86 15.52
C GLU A 45 19.60 13.26 14.60
N ALA A 46 20.47 12.31 14.22
CA ALA A 46 21.55 12.52 13.25
C ALA A 46 21.06 12.56 11.77
N ILE A 47 19.78 12.26 11.50
CA ILE A 47 19.22 12.01 10.16
C ILE A 47 18.29 13.15 9.69
N SER A 48 18.06 14.22 10.48
CA SER A 48 17.19 15.34 10.07
C SER A 48 17.89 16.33 9.11
N PRO A 49 17.35 16.61 7.91
CA PRO A 49 17.92 17.61 7.00
C PRO A 49 17.67 19.03 7.52
N ARG A 50 18.73 19.82 7.69
CA ARG A 50 18.63 21.29 7.86
C ARG A 50 18.53 21.94 6.48
N PRO A 51 17.67 22.98 6.29
CA PRO A 51 17.62 23.70 5.03
C PRO A 51 18.92 24.48 4.79
N TRP A 52 19.51 24.31 3.60
CA TRP A 52 20.62 25.12 3.11
C TRP A 52 20.08 26.35 2.39
N VAL A 53 20.65 27.53 2.69
CA VAL A 53 20.43 28.77 1.92
C VAL A 53 21.69 29.01 1.08
N ALA A 54 21.53 29.00 -0.24
CA ALA A 54 22.59 29.35 -1.19
C ALA A 54 22.84 30.87 -1.16
N PRO A 55 24.07 31.37 -1.06
CA PRO A 55 24.35 32.78 -1.34
C PRO A 55 24.35 33.00 -2.86
N GLY A 56 23.47 33.86 -3.36
CA GLY A 56 23.64 34.49 -4.68
C GLY A 56 22.72 34.07 -5.82
N LEU A 57 21.54 33.50 -5.56
CA LEU A 57 20.48 33.40 -6.58
C LEU A 57 19.27 34.21 -6.13
N SER A 58 18.88 35.18 -6.96
CA SER A 58 17.68 35.99 -6.76
C SER A 58 16.48 35.09 -6.54
N THR A 59 15.86 35.26 -5.38
CA THR A 59 14.57 34.73 -5.00
C THR A 59 13.51 35.23 -5.97
N GLU A 60 13.18 34.47 -7.00
CA GLU A 60 11.85 34.53 -7.61
C GLU A 60 11.54 33.24 -8.39
N GLN A 61 10.53 32.52 -7.89
CA GLN A 61 9.58 31.67 -8.64
C GLN A 61 9.91 30.24 -9.14
N SER A 62 11.07 29.61 -8.90
CA SER A 62 11.32 28.25 -9.45
C SER A 62 11.51 27.08 -8.45
N GLY A 63 11.52 27.30 -7.14
CA GLY A 63 11.98 26.29 -6.17
C GLY A 63 10.94 25.23 -5.74
N ALA A 64 9.73 25.63 -5.38
CA ALA A 64 8.76 24.75 -4.71
C ALA A 64 8.03 23.79 -5.68
N VAL A 65 7.71 24.25 -6.90
CA VAL A 65 6.92 23.46 -7.87
C VAL A 65 7.70 22.26 -8.42
N ARG A 66 9.04 22.36 -8.51
CA ARG A 66 9.90 21.27 -9.04
C ARG A 66 10.17 20.16 -8.02
N SER A 67 10.30 20.46 -6.72
CA SER A 67 10.53 19.43 -5.71
C SER A 67 9.31 18.53 -5.52
N ASP A 68 8.11 19.10 -5.58
CA ASP A 68 6.87 18.37 -5.36
C ASP A 68 6.51 17.48 -6.55
N GLN A 69 6.72 17.96 -7.78
CA GLN A 69 6.57 17.14 -8.99
C GLN A 69 7.60 16.00 -9.07
N VAL A 70 8.85 16.23 -8.63
CA VAL A 70 9.88 15.17 -8.56
C VAL A 70 9.54 14.16 -7.46
N ARG A 71 9.12 14.59 -6.26
CA ARG A 71 8.67 13.68 -5.20
C ARG A 71 7.42 12.89 -5.61
N ALA A 72 6.46 13.53 -6.26
CA ALA A 72 5.27 12.88 -6.81
C ALA A 72 5.64 11.85 -7.89
N SER A 73 6.53 12.19 -8.82
CA SER A 73 7.00 11.24 -9.84
C SER A 73 7.77 10.07 -9.22
N MET A 74 8.63 10.31 -8.23
CA MET A 74 9.33 9.25 -7.51
C MET A 74 8.39 8.37 -6.68
N SER A 75 7.26 8.91 -6.20
CA SER A 75 6.25 8.13 -5.48
C SER A 75 5.45 7.16 -6.37
N THR A 76 5.56 7.29 -7.70
CA THR A 76 4.91 6.38 -8.67
C THR A 76 5.77 5.18 -9.06
N LEU A 77 7.07 5.19 -8.74
CA LEU A 77 7.99 4.10 -9.04
C LEU A 77 7.69 2.87 -8.15
N PRO A 78 7.87 1.64 -8.66
CA PRO A 78 7.81 0.43 -7.85
C PRO A 78 8.79 0.51 -6.68
N LEU A 79 8.43 -0.06 -5.54
CA LEU A 79 9.34 -0.17 -4.41
C LEU A 79 10.54 -1.02 -4.82
N ALA A 80 11.75 -0.49 -4.65
CA ALA A 80 13.00 -1.17 -4.94
C ALA A 80 13.93 -1.12 -3.73
N PHE A 81 14.66 -2.21 -3.51
CA PHE A 81 15.63 -2.33 -2.44
C PHE A 81 17.04 -2.12 -2.99
N GLU A 82 17.79 -1.22 -2.38
CA GLU A 82 19.14 -0.84 -2.81
C GLU A 82 20.14 -1.32 -1.77
N ALA A 83 21.16 -2.06 -2.21
CA ALA A 83 22.25 -2.48 -1.33
C ALA A 83 23.01 -1.26 -0.79
N ASN A 84 23.36 -1.26 0.49
CA ASN A 84 24.20 -0.24 1.07
C ASN A 84 25.66 -0.43 0.63
N GLN A 85 26.16 0.48 -0.20
CA GLN A 85 27.54 0.58 -0.67
C GLN A 85 28.28 1.77 -0.01
N GLY A 86 27.71 2.33 1.07
CA GLY A 86 28.26 3.49 1.78
C GLY A 86 27.46 4.77 1.57
N GLN A 87 26.28 4.71 0.95
CA GLN A 87 25.38 5.86 0.82
C GLN A 87 24.63 6.20 2.12
N THR A 88 24.65 5.30 3.12
CA THR A 88 24.01 5.49 4.42
C THR A 88 24.82 4.79 5.54
N ASP A 89 24.35 4.86 6.79
CA ASP A 89 24.97 4.25 7.97
C ASP A 89 25.38 2.79 7.71
N SER A 90 26.60 2.42 8.11
CA SER A 90 27.22 1.12 7.80
C SER A 90 26.48 -0.09 8.41
N ARG A 91 25.58 0.12 9.38
CA ARG A 91 24.73 -0.94 9.94
C ARG A 91 23.60 -1.35 9.00
N VAL A 92 23.19 -0.44 8.12
CA VAL A 92 22.17 -0.70 7.12
C VAL A 92 22.74 -1.59 6.03
N LYS A 93 21.99 -2.63 5.66
CA LYS A 93 22.31 -3.56 4.56
C LYS A 93 21.56 -3.20 3.29
N TYR A 94 20.29 -2.84 3.41
CA TYR A 94 19.46 -2.40 2.28
C TYR A 94 18.61 -1.19 2.66
N VAL A 95 18.33 -0.35 1.66
CA VAL A 95 17.43 0.82 1.78
C VAL A 95 16.32 0.68 0.76
N ALA A 96 15.08 0.98 1.15
CA ALA A 96 13.97 1.14 0.23
C ALA A 96 13.22 2.44 0.52
N ARG A 97 12.60 3.03 -0.50
CA ARG A 97 11.86 4.29 -0.39
C ARG A 97 10.45 4.07 -0.93
N GLY A 98 9.47 4.15 -0.04
CA GLY A 98 8.07 4.07 -0.39
C GLY A 98 7.37 5.42 -0.31
N SER A 99 6.09 5.45 -0.65
CA SER A 99 5.28 6.66 -0.48
C SER A 99 5.15 7.00 1.00
N GLY A 100 5.71 8.14 1.41
CA GLY A 100 5.62 8.63 2.79
C GLY A 100 6.59 7.98 3.79
N TYR A 101 7.51 7.11 3.38
CA TYR A 101 8.52 6.54 4.29
C TYR A 101 9.84 6.16 3.62
N THR A 102 10.87 5.96 4.43
CA THR A 102 12.11 5.28 4.05
C THR A 102 12.35 4.10 4.97
N LEU A 103 12.58 2.94 4.37
CA LEU A 103 12.89 1.70 5.08
C LEU A 103 14.40 1.48 5.09
N PHE A 104 14.94 1.17 6.26
CA PHE A 104 16.31 0.74 6.47
C PHE A 104 16.30 -0.67 7.04
N LEU A 105 16.93 -1.59 6.33
CA LEU A 105 17.03 -2.99 6.70
C LEU A 105 18.44 -3.24 7.23
N THR A 106 18.55 -3.67 8.49
CA THR A 106 19.83 -3.94 9.17
C THR A 106 19.96 -5.44 9.49
N ALA A 107 20.99 -5.84 10.23
CA ALA A 107 21.14 -7.23 10.67
C ALA A 107 20.02 -7.69 11.63
N GLU A 108 19.50 -6.77 12.44
CA GLU A 108 18.62 -7.10 13.58
C GLU A 108 17.26 -6.40 13.51
N ASP A 109 17.23 -5.23 12.87
CA ASP A 109 16.07 -4.34 12.83
C ASP A 109 15.65 -3.99 11.40
N ALA A 110 14.34 -3.87 11.20
CA ALA A 110 13.75 -3.11 10.12
C ALA A 110 13.25 -1.78 10.67
N VAL A 111 13.76 -0.67 10.13
CA VAL A 111 13.47 0.69 10.60
C VAL A 111 12.73 1.45 9.51
N MET A 112 11.49 1.84 9.79
CA MET A 112 10.66 2.66 8.91
C MET A 112 10.67 4.10 9.42
N ALA A 113 11.41 4.97 8.76
CA ALA A 113 11.37 6.41 9.00
C ALA A 113 10.19 7.03 8.24
N LEU A 114 9.19 7.53 8.96
CA LEU A 114 7.99 8.14 8.38
C LEU A 114 8.25 9.61 8.04
N HIS A 115 7.78 10.02 6.86
CA HIS A 115 7.82 11.39 6.39
C HIS A 115 6.43 12.01 6.61
N SER A 116 6.37 13.13 7.34
CA SER A 116 5.10 13.87 7.51
C SER A 116 4.60 14.38 6.15
N SER A 117 3.31 14.16 5.86
CA SER A 117 2.61 14.72 4.71
C SER A 117 2.07 16.13 4.96
N SER A 118 2.26 16.69 6.16
CA SER A 118 1.64 17.97 6.52
C SER A 118 2.35 19.15 5.86
N GLN A 119 1.64 19.82 4.94
CA GLN A 119 1.99 21.13 4.37
C GLN A 119 1.95 22.30 5.38
N VAL A 120 1.85 22.04 6.69
CA VAL A 120 1.91 23.10 7.70
C VAL A 120 3.19 22.97 8.50
N ALA A 121 4.27 23.48 7.92
CA ALA A 121 5.53 23.73 8.61
C ALA A 121 5.31 24.80 9.69
N THR A 122 4.79 24.39 10.85
CA THR A 122 5.00 25.16 12.08
C THR A 122 6.28 24.66 12.72
N ALA A 123 7.11 25.59 13.19
CA ALA A 123 8.49 25.40 13.64
C ALA A 123 8.65 24.57 14.94
N LYS A 124 7.91 23.47 15.09
CA LYS A 124 8.22 22.41 16.05
C LYS A 124 8.98 21.32 15.33
N LYS A 125 10.31 21.35 15.47
CA LYS A 125 11.30 20.31 15.18
C LYS A 125 10.64 18.98 14.76
N ASP A 126 10.54 18.73 13.45
CA ASP A 126 10.05 17.47 12.88
C ASP A 126 10.83 16.32 13.52
N ARG A 127 10.26 15.71 14.56
CA ARG A 127 10.79 14.43 15.05
C ARG A 127 10.37 13.43 14.00
N ALA A 128 11.32 12.97 13.19
CA ALA A 128 11.13 11.81 12.33
C ALA A 128 10.52 10.69 13.19
N ALA A 129 9.25 10.36 12.95
CA ALA A 129 8.58 9.28 13.63
C ALA A 129 9.11 7.98 13.00
N GLY A 130 10.07 7.33 13.66
CA GLY A 130 10.59 6.04 13.24
C GLY A 130 9.81 4.91 13.89
N ILE A 131 9.30 3.96 13.12
CA ILE A 131 8.88 2.66 13.63
C ILE A 131 10.06 1.69 13.51
N TYR A 132 10.39 1.03 14.60
CA TYR A 132 11.45 0.02 14.64
C TYR A 132 10.82 -1.33 14.90
N MET A 133 11.06 -2.29 14.01
CA MET A 133 10.67 -3.68 14.17
C MET A 133 11.92 -4.52 14.44
N HIS A 134 11.98 -5.12 15.62
CA HIS A 134 13.08 -5.99 16.05
C HIS A 134 12.61 -7.44 16.20
N LEU A 135 13.35 -8.41 15.68
CA LEU A 135 13.03 -9.83 15.88
C LEU A 135 13.53 -10.30 17.25
N VAL A 136 12.61 -10.47 18.20
CA VAL A 136 12.94 -10.88 19.56
C VAL A 136 13.50 -12.31 19.55
N GLY A 137 14.74 -12.46 20.04
CA GLY A 137 15.44 -13.73 20.04
C GLY A 137 15.81 -14.24 18.64
N GLY A 138 15.73 -13.37 17.62
CA GLY A 138 16.16 -13.67 16.27
C GLY A 138 17.67 -13.86 16.17
N ASN A 139 18.10 -14.57 15.14
CA ASN A 139 19.51 -14.79 14.83
C ASN A 139 20.15 -13.51 14.25
N PRO A 140 21.06 -12.82 14.97
CA PRO A 140 21.72 -11.62 14.44
C PRO A 140 22.71 -11.94 13.30
N GLY A 141 23.06 -13.22 13.13
CA GLY A 141 23.88 -13.72 12.03
C GLY A 141 23.08 -14.24 10.83
N ALA A 142 21.78 -13.92 10.73
CA ALA A 142 20.95 -14.28 9.59
C ALA A 142 21.60 -13.81 8.27
N GLN A 143 21.52 -14.64 7.24
CA GLN A 143 22.09 -14.29 5.93
C GLN A 143 21.13 -13.35 5.19
N ILE A 144 21.62 -12.17 4.82
CA ILE A 144 20.80 -11.12 4.20
C ILE A 144 21.25 -10.93 2.75
N ALA A 145 20.32 -11.10 1.81
CA ALA A 145 20.60 -10.96 0.39
C ALA A 145 19.43 -10.30 -0.34
N GLY A 146 19.74 -9.44 -1.30
CA GLY A 146 18.77 -8.98 -2.29
C GLY A 146 18.37 -10.13 -3.21
N ASP A 147 17.10 -10.17 -3.58
CA ASP A 147 16.52 -11.17 -4.46
C ASP A 147 15.76 -10.50 -5.61
N GLY A 148 15.79 -11.13 -6.79
CA GLY A 148 15.24 -10.56 -8.02
C GLY A 148 15.89 -9.22 -8.39
N GLU A 149 17.16 -9.25 -8.82
CA GLU A 149 17.85 -8.04 -9.31
C GLU A 149 17.02 -7.37 -10.42
N LEU A 150 16.73 -6.08 -10.23
CA LEU A 150 15.97 -5.26 -11.16
C LEU A 150 16.91 -4.63 -12.19
N PRO A 151 16.41 -4.32 -13.40
CA PRO A 151 17.24 -3.71 -14.45
C PRO A 151 17.69 -2.27 -14.12
N GLY A 152 17.06 -1.62 -13.13
CA GLY A 152 17.37 -0.27 -12.70
C GLY A 152 18.61 -0.19 -11.79
N THR A 153 19.30 0.95 -11.83
CA THR A 153 20.36 1.26 -10.86
C THR A 153 20.20 2.68 -10.32
N THR A 154 20.67 2.90 -9.10
CA THR A 154 20.66 4.21 -8.45
C THR A 154 22.08 4.78 -8.36
N ASN A 155 22.22 6.09 -8.54
CA ASN A 155 23.48 6.81 -8.36
C ASN A 155 23.34 7.85 -7.24
N TYR A 156 24.34 7.92 -6.38
CA TYR A 156 24.44 8.84 -5.26
C TYR A 156 25.63 9.76 -5.44
N PHE A 157 25.36 11.03 -5.67
CA PHE A 157 26.39 12.07 -5.81
C PHE A 157 26.38 12.96 -4.57
N VAL A 158 26.80 12.39 -3.44
CA VAL A 158 26.73 13.05 -2.13
C VAL A 158 27.99 13.89 -1.90
N GLY A 159 27.80 15.20 -1.76
CA GLY A 159 28.89 16.15 -1.52
C GLY A 159 29.78 16.41 -2.74
N ARG A 160 30.76 17.30 -2.55
CA ARG A 160 31.70 17.72 -3.62
C ARG A 160 32.84 16.73 -3.84
N ASP A 161 33.12 15.88 -2.85
CA ASP A 161 34.15 14.86 -2.97
C ASP A 161 33.61 13.68 -3.78
N ARG A 162 34.20 13.46 -4.96
CA ARG A 162 33.82 12.38 -5.87
C ARG A 162 34.14 11.00 -5.32
N SER A 163 35.02 10.88 -4.33
CA SER A 163 35.32 9.61 -3.66
C SER A 163 34.12 9.08 -2.86
N HIS A 164 33.20 9.96 -2.45
CA HIS A 164 31.97 9.61 -1.75
C HIS A 164 30.79 9.30 -2.69
N TRP A 165 31.00 9.40 -4.00
CA TRP A 165 29.95 9.13 -4.97
C TRP A 165 29.78 7.64 -5.20
N GLN A 166 28.57 7.12 -4.98
CA GLN A 166 28.20 5.75 -5.33
C GLN A 166 27.52 5.74 -6.70
N ARG A 167 27.91 4.82 -7.57
CA ARG A 167 27.34 4.71 -8.92
C ARG A 167 26.96 3.29 -9.21
N GLY A 168 25.88 3.10 -9.98
CA GLY A 168 25.41 1.77 -10.37
C GLY A 168 24.98 0.91 -9.18
N VAL A 169 24.42 1.53 -8.13
CA VAL A 169 23.89 0.77 -6.99
C VAL A 169 22.73 -0.08 -7.50
N LYS A 170 22.89 -1.40 -7.41
CA LYS A 170 21.91 -2.38 -7.86
C LYS A 170 20.61 -2.27 -7.07
N GLN A 171 19.51 -2.51 -7.76
CA GLN A 171 18.17 -2.58 -7.20
C GLN A 171 17.67 -4.03 -7.17
N TYR A 172 16.88 -4.37 -6.17
CA TYR A 172 16.31 -5.70 -5.97
C TYR A 172 14.80 -5.59 -5.72
N ALA A 173 14.04 -6.59 -6.16
CA ALA A 173 12.60 -6.69 -5.92
C ALA A 173 12.28 -7.04 -4.47
N ALA A 174 13.18 -7.78 -3.81
CA ALA A 174 13.02 -8.20 -2.43
C ALA A 174 14.36 -8.26 -1.69
N VAL A 175 14.31 -8.34 -0.37
CA VAL A 175 15.45 -8.67 0.51
C VAL A 175 15.06 -9.84 1.39
N ARG A 176 15.83 -10.92 1.31
CA ARG A 176 15.61 -12.13 2.11
C ARG A 176 16.61 -12.21 3.25
N TYR A 177 16.08 -12.53 4.42
CA TYR A 177 16.79 -12.92 5.62
C TYR A 177 16.60 -14.42 5.82
N ARG A 178 17.69 -15.19 5.73
CA ARG A 178 17.65 -16.64 5.94
C ARG A 178 18.03 -16.99 7.37
N ASP A 179 17.33 -17.97 7.92
CA ASP A 179 17.53 -18.48 9.28
C ASP A 179 17.43 -17.40 10.36
N VAL A 180 16.40 -16.54 10.27
CA VAL A 180 16.08 -15.55 11.32
C VAL A 180 15.66 -16.22 12.62
N TYR A 181 15.06 -17.41 12.52
CA TYR A 181 14.96 -18.41 13.57
C TYR A 181 15.30 -19.78 12.95
N PRO A 182 15.58 -20.84 13.76
CA PRO A 182 15.82 -22.16 13.20
C PRO A 182 14.68 -22.63 12.29
N GLY A 183 14.96 -22.76 10.99
CA GLY A 183 13.98 -23.15 9.97
C GLY A 183 12.96 -22.08 9.61
N VAL A 184 13.21 -20.80 9.93
CA VAL A 184 12.32 -19.68 9.58
C VAL A 184 13.11 -18.62 8.82
N ASN A 185 12.59 -18.24 7.66
CA ASN A 185 13.09 -17.13 6.84
C ASN A 185 12.12 -15.95 6.93
N LEU A 186 12.63 -14.75 6.63
CA LEU A 186 11.86 -13.51 6.49
C LEU A 186 12.20 -12.88 5.15
N ALA A 187 11.24 -12.43 4.35
CA ALA A 187 11.52 -11.54 3.22
C ALA A 187 10.80 -10.22 3.38
N PHE A 188 11.40 -9.17 2.83
CA PHE A 188 10.75 -7.89 2.58
C PHE A 188 10.61 -7.72 1.08
N HIS A 189 9.43 -7.34 0.60
CA HIS A 189 9.17 -7.12 -0.83
C HIS A 189 8.19 -5.97 -1.03
N GLY A 190 8.09 -5.52 -2.28
CA GLY A 190 7.14 -4.48 -2.68
C GLY A 190 5.94 -5.05 -3.45
N GLY A 191 4.80 -5.22 -2.79
CA GLY A 191 3.51 -5.48 -3.44
C GLY A 191 2.74 -4.18 -3.64
N GLN A 192 2.24 -3.91 -4.86
CA GLN A 192 1.39 -2.75 -5.18
C GLN A 192 1.89 -1.38 -4.60
N ARG A 193 3.21 -1.17 -4.56
CA ARG A 193 3.90 0.04 -4.02
C ARG A 193 3.90 0.20 -2.50
N GLN A 194 3.49 -0.81 -1.75
CA GLN A 194 3.58 -0.87 -0.30
C GLN A 194 4.67 -1.84 0.14
N LEU A 195 5.19 -1.61 1.36
CA LEU A 195 6.12 -2.55 1.98
C LEU A 195 5.33 -3.73 2.51
N GLU A 196 5.73 -4.92 2.09
CA GLU A 196 5.24 -6.19 2.61
C GLU A 196 6.42 -6.98 3.18
N PHE A 197 6.11 -7.89 4.11
CA PHE A 197 7.09 -8.83 4.62
C PHE A 197 6.45 -10.15 5.00
N ASP A 198 7.05 -11.27 4.63
CA ASP A 198 6.52 -12.60 4.90
C ASP A 198 7.47 -13.39 5.81
N PHE A 199 6.90 -14.25 6.66
CA PHE A 199 7.67 -15.31 7.31
C PHE A 199 7.41 -16.63 6.61
N VAL A 200 8.48 -17.30 6.19
CA VAL A 200 8.42 -18.65 5.60
C VAL A 200 8.96 -19.64 6.62
N VAL A 201 8.08 -20.49 7.13
CA VAL A 201 8.35 -21.48 8.17
C VAL A 201 8.50 -22.84 7.50
N ALA A 202 9.71 -23.40 7.51
CA ALA A 202 9.99 -24.71 6.94
C ALA A 202 9.24 -25.84 7.66
N PRO A 203 9.01 -26.99 7.00
CA PRO A 203 8.47 -28.18 7.65
C PRO A 203 9.17 -28.52 8.97
N GLY A 204 8.38 -28.73 10.02
CA GLY A 204 8.85 -29.04 11.38
C GLY A 204 9.38 -27.85 12.18
N ALA A 205 9.57 -26.67 11.58
CA ALA A 205 9.99 -25.48 12.30
C ALA A 205 8.89 -24.95 13.24
N GLU A 206 9.29 -24.14 14.22
CA GLU A 206 8.41 -23.63 15.28
C GLU A 206 7.98 -22.19 14.99
N ALA A 207 6.83 -22.02 14.30
CA ALA A 207 6.26 -20.69 14.03
C ALA A 207 6.00 -19.86 15.30
N SER A 208 5.78 -20.54 16.44
CA SER A 208 5.56 -19.92 17.76
C SER A 208 6.74 -19.09 18.27
N ARG A 209 7.95 -19.29 17.71
CA ARG A 209 9.16 -18.52 18.03
C ARG A 209 9.14 -17.11 17.46
N ILE A 210 8.33 -16.86 16.43
CA ILE A 210 8.31 -15.58 15.74
C ILE A 210 7.69 -14.53 16.65
N ALA A 211 8.50 -13.54 17.03
CA ALA A 211 8.09 -12.42 17.86
C ALA A 211 8.78 -11.15 17.40
N MET A 212 7.98 -10.12 17.14
CA MET A 212 8.43 -8.80 16.69
C MET A 212 8.21 -7.79 17.81
N ARG A 213 9.24 -7.06 18.22
CA ARG A 213 9.07 -5.92 19.11
C ARG A 213 8.98 -4.65 18.29
N PHE A 214 7.91 -3.89 18.50
CA PHE A 214 7.75 -2.58 17.88
C PHE A 214 8.11 -1.46 18.87
N SER A 215 8.86 -0.47 18.40
CA SER A 215 9.13 0.76 19.16
C SER A 215 9.02 2.01 18.28
N GLY A 216 8.92 3.17 18.92
CA GLY A 216 8.73 4.47 18.26
C GLY A 216 7.27 4.87 18.03
N ALA A 217 6.32 3.96 18.23
CA ALA A 217 4.90 4.28 18.33
C ALA A 217 4.53 4.83 19.72
N ARG A 218 3.63 5.80 19.78
CA ARG A 218 3.00 6.29 21.03
C ARG A 218 2.08 5.26 21.65
N LYS A 219 1.41 4.50 20.79
CA LYS A 219 0.48 3.44 21.17
C LYS A 219 0.54 2.32 20.15
N ILE A 220 0.53 1.10 20.66
CA ILE A 220 0.42 -0.12 19.86
C ILE A 220 -0.85 -0.82 20.32
N SER A 221 -1.71 -1.16 19.37
CA SER A 221 -2.97 -1.86 19.67
C SER A 221 -3.29 -2.85 18.58
N ALA A 222 -3.77 -4.03 18.97
CA ALA A 222 -4.44 -4.97 18.07
C ALA A 222 -5.95 -4.87 18.31
N ASP A 223 -6.75 -4.85 17.25
CA ASP A 223 -8.21 -4.89 17.36
C ASP A 223 -8.76 -6.33 17.27
N VAL A 224 -10.09 -6.47 17.44
CA VAL A 224 -10.78 -7.77 17.39
C VAL A 224 -10.68 -8.49 16.04
N THR A 225 -10.36 -7.76 14.97
CA THR A 225 -10.18 -8.33 13.62
C THR A 225 -8.79 -8.92 13.43
N GLY A 226 -7.86 -8.68 14.37
CA GLY A 226 -6.47 -9.09 14.28
C GLY A 226 -5.56 -8.08 13.59
N LYS A 227 -6.05 -6.87 13.31
CA LYS A 227 -5.31 -5.75 12.73
C LYS A 227 -4.45 -5.07 13.80
N LEU A 228 -3.18 -4.79 13.50
CA LEU A 228 -2.27 -4.07 14.38
C LEU A 228 -2.17 -2.60 13.94
N THR A 229 -2.32 -1.67 14.87
CA THR A 229 -2.12 -0.23 14.65
C THR A 229 -0.99 0.29 15.52
N LEU A 230 -0.04 0.97 14.88
CA LEU A 230 1.10 1.65 15.48
C LEU A 230 0.87 3.17 15.32
N ALA A 231 0.40 3.83 16.38
CA ALA A 231 0.11 5.26 16.33
C ALA A 231 1.38 6.08 16.49
N THR A 232 1.65 7.01 15.56
CA THR A 232 2.84 7.87 15.58
C THR A 232 2.48 9.34 15.36
N ASP A 233 3.45 10.24 15.58
CA ASP A 233 3.28 11.67 15.27
C ASP A 233 3.14 11.97 13.78
N ALA A 234 3.61 11.07 12.91
CA ALA A 234 3.50 11.22 11.46
C ALA A 234 2.24 10.54 10.87
N GLY A 235 1.39 9.97 11.72
CA GLY A 235 0.23 9.17 11.32
C GLY A 235 0.30 7.73 11.84
N ASN A 236 -0.75 6.97 11.59
CA ASN A 236 -0.82 5.56 11.98
C ASN A 236 -0.17 4.68 10.93
N VAL A 237 0.67 3.73 11.36
CA VAL A 237 1.07 2.58 10.55
C VAL A 237 0.18 1.41 10.92
N THR A 238 -0.46 0.79 9.93
CA THR A 238 -1.41 -0.29 10.14
C THR A 238 -0.90 -1.54 9.45
N LEU A 239 -0.80 -2.64 10.19
CA LEU A 239 -0.61 -3.98 9.63
C LEU A 239 -1.95 -4.69 9.68
N LEU A 240 -2.42 -5.14 8.51
CA LEU A 240 -3.65 -5.93 8.40
C LEU A 240 -3.48 -7.31 9.04
N PRO A 241 -4.57 -7.99 9.42
CA PRO A 241 -4.48 -9.35 9.92
C PRO A 241 -3.66 -10.21 8.96
N PRO A 242 -2.70 -11.01 9.47
CA PRO A 242 -1.88 -11.88 8.63
C PRO A 242 -2.74 -12.92 7.92
N GLU A 243 -2.48 -13.09 6.62
CA GLU A 243 -2.89 -14.25 5.85
C GLU A 243 -1.81 -15.32 6.00
N ALA A 244 -2.13 -16.40 6.71
CA ALA A 244 -1.26 -17.57 6.73
C ALA A 244 -1.81 -18.63 5.78
N PHE A 245 -0.94 -19.36 5.08
CA PHE A 245 -1.36 -20.41 4.16
C PHE A 245 -0.28 -21.48 3.97
N GLN A 246 -0.73 -22.66 3.53
CA GLN A 246 0.11 -23.74 3.06
C GLN A 246 -0.28 -24.08 1.63
N GLU A 247 0.69 -24.40 0.78
CA GLU A 247 0.40 -24.90 -0.56
C GLU A 247 0.28 -26.43 -0.56
N ARG A 248 -0.78 -26.92 -1.21
CA ARG A 248 -1.00 -28.33 -1.45
C ARG A 248 -1.46 -28.52 -2.88
N ASP A 249 -0.67 -29.27 -3.64
CA ASP A 249 -0.97 -29.61 -5.04
C ASP A 249 -1.21 -28.34 -5.91
N GLY A 250 -0.49 -27.25 -5.61
CA GLY A 250 -0.62 -25.95 -6.28
C GLY A 250 -1.79 -25.08 -5.80
N VAL A 251 -2.53 -25.52 -4.78
CA VAL A 251 -3.67 -24.78 -4.21
C VAL A 251 -3.28 -24.23 -2.83
N ARG A 252 -3.55 -22.94 -2.60
CA ARG A 252 -3.38 -22.31 -1.28
C ARG A 252 -4.47 -22.77 -0.32
N GLN A 253 -4.06 -23.31 0.82
CA GLN A 253 -4.91 -23.67 1.94
C GLN A 253 -4.72 -22.64 3.04
N SER A 254 -5.72 -21.79 3.26
CA SER A 254 -5.67 -20.76 4.30
C SER A 254 -5.59 -21.38 5.69
N VAL A 255 -4.74 -20.78 6.52
CA VAL A 255 -4.58 -21.05 7.96
C VAL A 255 -5.01 -19.78 8.67
N ALA A 256 -5.97 -19.88 9.59
CA ALA A 256 -6.41 -18.71 10.35
C ALA A 256 -5.21 -18.10 11.10
N ALA A 257 -5.00 -16.80 10.96
CA ALA A 257 -3.92 -16.11 11.64
C ALA A 257 -4.35 -14.73 12.14
N ARG A 258 -3.79 -14.29 13.27
CA ARG A 258 -3.97 -12.94 13.79
C ARG A 258 -2.75 -12.45 14.55
N PHE A 259 -2.55 -11.14 14.60
CA PHE A 259 -1.59 -10.56 15.53
C PHE A 259 -2.06 -10.69 16.98
N VAL A 260 -1.12 -11.00 17.86
CA VAL A 260 -1.31 -11.04 19.31
C VAL A 260 -0.31 -10.08 19.95
N LEU A 261 -0.84 -9.02 20.55
CA LEU A 261 -0.04 -8.10 21.34
C LEU A 261 0.26 -8.74 22.71
N LYS A 262 1.54 -8.83 23.04
CA LYS A 262 2.10 -9.29 24.31
C LYS A 262 2.67 -8.10 25.10
N GLY A 263 3.16 -8.36 26.31
CA GLY A 263 3.91 -7.37 27.09
C GLY A 263 5.14 -6.84 26.34
N ASP A 264 5.64 -5.69 26.79
CA ASP A 264 6.83 -5.01 26.23
C ASP A 264 6.75 -4.70 24.73
N ASN A 265 5.55 -4.39 24.22
CA ASN A 265 5.29 -4.10 22.81
C ASN A 265 5.72 -5.21 21.84
N GLN A 266 5.76 -6.45 22.34
CA GLN A 266 6.00 -7.62 21.50
C GLN A 266 4.71 -8.05 20.83
N VAL A 267 4.80 -8.42 19.55
CA VAL A 267 3.72 -8.91 18.73
C VAL A 267 4.14 -10.26 18.20
N SER A 268 3.29 -11.27 18.39
CA SER A 268 3.47 -12.59 17.79
C SER A 268 2.23 -12.97 16.98
N PHE A 269 2.25 -14.15 16.38
CA PHE A 269 1.12 -14.71 15.67
C PHE A 269 0.35 -15.71 16.56
N ALA A 270 -0.97 -15.65 16.52
CA ALA A 270 -1.81 -16.80 16.86
C ALA A 270 -2.24 -17.45 15.55
N LEU A 271 -1.97 -18.75 15.41
CA LEU A 271 -2.26 -19.55 14.23
C LEU A 271 -3.33 -20.58 14.58
N GLY A 272 -4.20 -20.88 13.62
CA GLY A 272 -5.08 -22.05 13.65
C GLY A 272 -4.31 -23.34 13.38
N ASP A 273 -5.03 -24.45 13.28
CA ASP A 273 -4.41 -25.74 12.96
C ASP A 273 -3.85 -25.75 11.53
N TYR A 274 -2.66 -26.33 11.38
CA TYR A 274 -1.98 -26.49 10.09
C TYR A 274 -1.10 -27.75 10.10
N ASP A 275 -0.74 -28.25 8.91
CA ASP A 275 0.12 -29.42 8.74
C ASP A 275 1.58 -29.03 8.98
N ARG A 276 2.12 -29.40 10.15
CA ARG A 276 3.53 -29.11 10.50
C ARG A 276 4.55 -29.82 9.61
N GLY A 277 4.13 -30.80 8.80
CA GLY A 277 4.97 -31.46 7.80
C GLY A 277 5.13 -30.65 6.51
N ARG A 278 4.50 -29.48 6.40
CA ARG A 278 4.55 -28.60 5.23
C ARG A 278 5.05 -27.22 5.58
N GLU A 279 5.55 -26.52 4.57
CA GLU A 279 5.90 -25.11 4.68
C GLU A 279 4.64 -24.29 5.01
N LEU A 280 4.81 -23.30 5.88
CA LEU A 280 3.78 -22.33 6.23
C LEU A 280 4.32 -20.94 5.88
N VAL A 281 3.58 -20.22 5.05
CA VAL A 281 3.82 -18.80 4.79
C VAL A 281 2.89 -17.99 5.67
N ILE A 282 3.42 -16.97 6.35
CA ILE A 282 2.67 -15.99 7.14
C ILE A 282 2.93 -14.62 6.52
N ASP A 283 1.94 -14.10 5.81
CA ASP A 283 2.02 -12.85 5.07
C ASP A 283 0.97 -11.84 5.60
N PRO A 284 1.37 -10.77 6.30
CA PRO A 284 0.53 -9.63 6.63
C PRO A 284 0.37 -8.69 5.43
N SER A 285 -0.24 -9.18 4.35
CA SER A 285 -0.49 -8.40 3.14
C SER A 285 -1.88 -7.78 3.09
N VAL A 286 -2.00 -6.81 2.19
CA VAL A 286 -3.26 -6.20 1.76
C VAL A 286 -3.82 -7.06 0.62
N SER A 287 -4.98 -7.67 0.80
CA SER A 287 -5.58 -8.53 -0.23
C SER A 287 -5.77 -7.80 -1.57
N TYR A 288 -6.14 -6.51 -1.55
CA TYR A 288 -6.06 -5.60 -2.70
C TYR A 288 -6.30 -4.13 -2.29
N ALA A 289 -5.79 -3.20 -3.10
CA ALA A 289 -6.22 -1.81 -3.12
C ALA A 289 -6.36 -1.36 -4.58
N THR A 290 -7.45 -0.65 -4.91
CA THR A 290 -7.72 -0.21 -6.29
C THR A 290 -8.30 1.20 -6.30
N TYR A 291 -8.18 1.88 -7.44
CA TYR A 291 -8.91 3.11 -7.70
C TYR A 291 -10.24 2.77 -8.35
N LEU A 292 -11.33 3.31 -7.80
CA LEU A 292 -12.67 3.18 -8.36
C LEU A 292 -13.22 4.59 -8.59
N GLY A 293 -13.30 4.99 -9.85
CA GLY A 293 -13.70 6.34 -10.24
C GLY A 293 -13.38 6.62 -11.72
N GLY A 294 -14.00 7.67 -12.26
CA GLY A 294 -13.74 8.20 -13.59
C GLY A 294 -12.86 9.44 -13.55
N THR A 295 -13.12 10.38 -14.46
CA THR A 295 -12.31 11.61 -14.63
C THR A 295 -12.84 12.84 -13.90
N ALA A 296 -14.04 12.75 -13.31
CA ALA A 296 -14.69 13.82 -12.57
C ALA A 296 -14.79 13.47 -11.07
N GLU A 297 -15.67 14.15 -10.36
CA GLU A 297 -15.88 13.97 -8.91
C GLU A 297 -16.67 12.69 -8.64
N ASP A 298 -16.11 11.81 -7.79
CA ASP A 298 -16.69 10.53 -7.42
C ASP A 298 -16.50 10.30 -5.92
N ASP A 299 -17.59 10.07 -5.20
CA ASP A 299 -17.57 9.86 -3.75
C ASP A 299 -18.17 8.50 -3.39
N GLY A 300 -17.39 7.64 -2.74
CA GLY A 300 -17.90 6.40 -2.14
C GLY A 300 -18.45 6.64 -0.73
N TYR A 301 -19.66 6.14 -0.45
CA TYR A 301 -20.34 6.37 0.84
C TYR A 301 -20.55 5.11 1.68
N SER A 302 -20.68 3.94 1.06
CA SER A 302 -20.91 2.70 1.80
C SER A 302 -20.35 1.48 1.07
N ILE A 303 -19.96 0.47 1.84
CA ILE A 303 -19.44 -0.81 1.36
C ILE A 303 -20.10 -1.98 2.11
N ALA A 304 -20.37 -3.09 1.41
CA ALA A 304 -20.82 -4.35 1.99
C ALA A 304 -20.10 -5.54 1.32
N ILE A 305 -19.97 -6.67 2.01
CA ILE A 305 -19.23 -7.85 1.54
C ILE A 305 -20.16 -9.06 1.46
N ASP A 306 -20.14 -9.80 0.35
CA ASP A 306 -20.93 -11.04 0.21
C ASP A 306 -20.22 -12.27 0.80
N SER A 307 -20.91 -13.41 0.85
CA SER A 307 -20.37 -14.67 1.39
C SER A 307 -19.20 -15.26 0.58
N SER A 308 -18.99 -14.78 -0.65
CA SER A 308 -17.85 -15.14 -1.50
C SER A 308 -16.69 -14.14 -1.38
N GLY A 309 -16.80 -13.14 -0.49
CA GLY A 309 -15.77 -12.13 -0.24
C GLY A 309 -15.75 -10.99 -1.25
N ASN A 310 -16.72 -10.90 -2.16
CA ASN A 310 -16.78 -9.80 -3.13
C ASN A 310 -17.28 -8.53 -2.45
N ALA A 311 -16.68 -7.39 -2.81
CA ALA A 311 -17.05 -6.10 -2.26
C ALA A 311 -18.08 -5.37 -3.11
N TYR A 312 -19.13 -4.86 -2.47
CA TYR A 312 -20.15 -4.01 -3.07
C TYR A 312 -19.99 -2.58 -2.55
N VAL A 313 -19.79 -1.62 -3.44
CA VAL A 313 -19.59 -0.21 -3.11
C VAL A 313 -20.70 0.63 -3.74
N THR A 314 -21.20 1.61 -3.00
CA THR A 314 -22.13 2.62 -3.54
C THR A 314 -21.73 4.03 -3.11
N GLY A 315 -22.24 5.01 -3.83
CA GLY A 315 -21.90 6.41 -3.64
C GLY A 315 -22.59 7.30 -4.66
N GLN A 316 -21.93 8.40 -5.02
CA GLN A 316 -22.32 9.27 -6.13
C GLN A 316 -21.16 9.48 -7.11
N THR A 317 -21.47 9.69 -8.38
CA THR A 317 -20.49 9.95 -9.44
C THR A 317 -20.99 11.05 -10.37
N LYS A 318 -20.11 12.01 -10.67
CA LYS A 318 -20.26 13.00 -11.74
C LYS A 318 -19.54 12.55 -13.02
N SER A 319 -18.77 11.49 -12.94
CA SER A 319 -17.99 10.97 -14.06
C SER A 319 -18.90 10.31 -15.09
N THR A 320 -18.87 10.78 -16.33
CA THR A 320 -19.52 10.08 -17.46
C THR A 320 -18.73 8.84 -17.91
N ASN A 321 -17.53 8.65 -17.36
CA ASN A 321 -16.62 7.55 -17.66
C ASN A 321 -16.26 6.73 -16.41
N PHE A 322 -17.13 6.71 -15.41
CA PHE A 322 -17.00 5.79 -14.28
C PHE A 322 -16.89 4.34 -14.79
N PRO A 323 -16.06 3.48 -14.18
CA PRO A 323 -15.90 2.10 -14.63
C PRO A 323 -17.23 1.34 -14.65
N THR A 324 -17.63 0.83 -15.81
CA THR A 324 -18.82 -0.03 -15.99
C THR A 324 -18.48 -1.33 -16.69
N VAL A 325 -19.35 -2.33 -16.59
CA VAL A 325 -19.24 -3.60 -17.32
C VAL A 325 -20.19 -3.62 -18.51
N ALA A 326 -19.91 -4.44 -19.52
CA ALA A 326 -20.83 -4.63 -20.63
C ALA A 326 -22.14 -5.26 -20.12
N GLY A 327 -23.29 -4.71 -20.54
CA GLY A 327 -24.61 -5.18 -20.09
C GLY A 327 -25.09 -4.56 -18.77
N SER A 328 -24.40 -3.56 -18.22
CA SER A 328 -24.90 -2.77 -17.10
C SER A 328 -26.23 -2.07 -17.42
N HIS A 329 -27.05 -1.86 -16.38
CA HIS A 329 -28.36 -1.22 -16.50
C HIS A 329 -28.26 0.20 -17.10
N SER A 330 -27.25 0.96 -16.69
CA SER A 330 -26.82 2.18 -17.36
C SER A 330 -25.29 2.25 -17.41
N THR A 331 -24.76 2.86 -18.47
CA THR A 331 -23.32 3.01 -18.75
C THR A 331 -22.85 4.45 -18.76
N ALA A 332 -23.73 5.42 -18.49
CA ALA A 332 -23.37 6.82 -18.40
C ALA A 332 -24.20 7.54 -17.33
N ASN A 333 -23.59 8.57 -16.76
CA ASN A 333 -24.26 9.54 -15.91
C ASN A 333 -25.33 10.31 -16.72
N ALA A 334 -26.54 10.41 -16.17
CA ALA A 334 -27.70 11.04 -16.79
C ALA A 334 -28.07 12.41 -16.17
N GLY A 335 -27.39 12.81 -15.09
CA GLY A 335 -27.64 14.01 -14.31
C GLY A 335 -26.39 14.84 -14.02
N SER A 336 -26.31 15.43 -12.82
CA SER A 336 -25.10 16.10 -12.32
C SER A 336 -24.31 15.19 -11.39
N PHE A 337 -25.02 14.44 -10.54
CA PHE A 337 -24.52 13.28 -9.81
C PHE A 337 -25.50 12.13 -9.94
N ASP A 338 -25.01 10.94 -10.29
CA ASP A 338 -25.80 9.70 -10.26
C ASP A 338 -25.28 8.77 -9.17
N VAL A 339 -26.13 7.86 -8.69
CA VAL A 339 -25.67 6.76 -7.84
C VAL A 339 -24.82 5.82 -8.69
N PHE A 340 -23.69 5.35 -8.16
CA PHE A 340 -23.05 4.15 -8.68
C PHE A 340 -23.29 2.96 -7.74
N VAL A 341 -23.40 1.77 -8.31
CA VAL A 341 -23.41 0.50 -7.58
C VAL A 341 -22.40 -0.43 -8.24
N THR A 342 -21.35 -0.78 -7.52
CA THR A 342 -20.21 -1.54 -8.03
C THR A 342 -19.97 -2.79 -7.21
N LYS A 343 -19.76 -3.94 -7.86
CA LYS A 343 -19.26 -5.19 -7.27
C LYS A 343 -17.85 -5.48 -7.80
N ILE A 344 -16.91 -5.70 -6.90
CA ILE A 344 -15.52 -6.07 -7.18
C ILE A 344 -15.27 -7.47 -6.68
N SER A 345 -14.53 -8.28 -7.44
CA SER A 345 -14.11 -9.62 -7.03
C SER A 345 -13.33 -9.61 -5.70
N ALA A 346 -13.35 -10.73 -4.98
CA ALA A 346 -12.69 -10.85 -3.67
C ALA A 346 -11.18 -10.56 -3.67
N ASP A 347 -10.53 -10.71 -4.81
CA ASP A 347 -9.11 -10.40 -5.04
C ASP A 347 -8.86 -8.97 -5.56
N GLY A 348 -9.92 -8.15 -5.71
CA GLY A 348 -9.83 -6.77 -6.19
C GLY A 348 -9.52 -6.60 -7.67
N SER A 349 -9.35 -7.69 -8.41
CA SER A 349 -8.79 -7.67 -9.78
C SER A 349 -9.84 -7.39 -10.85
N THR A 350 -11.11 -7.69 -10.57
CA THR A 350 -12.17 -7.71 -11.56
C THR A 350 -13.40 -6.94 -11.09
N LEU A 351 -13.90 -6.06 -11.97
CA LEU A 351 -15.20 -5.43 -11.83
C LEU A 351 -16.27 -6.44 -12.27
N LEU A 352 -16.98 -7.05 -11.33
CA LEU A 352 -18.00 -8.08 -11.61
C LEU A 352 -19.34 -7.46 -12.01
N TYR A 353 -19.63 -6.29 -11.46
CA TYR A 353 -20.82 -5.50 -11.77
C TYR A 353 -20.50 -4.03 -11.52
N SER A 354 -21.01 -3.13 -12.35
CA SER A 354 -20.96 -1.70 -12.05
C SER A 354 -21.94 -0.94 -12.92
N THR A 355 -22.86 -0.20 -12.31
CA THR A 355 -23.89 0.56 -13.03
C THR A 355 -24.06 1.96 -12.44
N TYR A 356 -24.59 2.86 -13.28
CA TYR A 356 -25.25 4.07 -12.81
C TYR A 356 -26.71 3.78 -12.46
N VAL A 357 -27.24 4.48 -11.46
CA VAL A 357 -28.66 4.51 -11.10
C VAL A 357 -29.02 5.97 -10.79
N GLY A 358 -29.93 6.55 -11.57
CA GLY A 358 -30.23 7.97 -11.49
C GLY A 358 -31.21 8.44 -12.55
N GLY A 359 -31.48 9.74 -12.53
CA GLY A 359 -32.27 10.44 -13.53
C GLY A 359 -31.58 11.73 -13.96
N SER A 360 -32.35 12.77 -14.24
CA SER A 360 -31.86 14.02 -14.85
C SER A 360 -31.25 15.03 -13.86
N SER A 361 -31.25 14.74 -12.56
CA SER A 361 -30.80 15.62 -11.47
C SER A 361 -29.86 14.90 -10.52
N ASP A 362 -29.60 15.44 -9.33
CA ASP A 362 -28.67 14.83 -8.37
C ASP A 362 -29.30 13.64 -7.63
N ASP A 363 -28.59 12.52 -7.65
CA ASP A 363 -28.94 11.24 -7.04
C ASP A 363 -27.76 10.70 -6.21
N ARG A 364 -28.03 10.18 -5.01
CA ARG A 364 -27.00 9.76 -4.05
C ARG A 364 -27.33 8.43 -3.38
N GLY A 365 -26.45 7.44 -3.49
CA GLY A 365 -26.53 6.19 -2.71
C GLY A 365 -25.71 6.30 -1.45
N THR A 366 -26.35 6.43 -0.29
CA THR A 366 -25.67 6.68 1.00
C THR A 366 -25.42 5.41 1.82
N ALA A 367 -26.11 4.32 1.51
CA ALA A 367 -25.97 3.06 2.23
C ALA A 367 -26.21 1.86 1.29
N ILE A 368 -25.51 0.76 1.54
CA ILE A 368 -25.73 -0.53 0.88
C ILE A 368 -25.71 -1.66 1.92
N ALA A 369 -26.64 -2.59 1.81
CA ALA A 369 -26.69 -3.80 2.62
C ALA A 369 -26.96 -5.02 1.72
N LEU A 370 -26.50 -6.19 2.14
CA LEU A 370 -26.74 -7.45 1.43
C LEU A 370 -27.63 -8.37 2.27
N ASP A 371 -28.50 -9.15 1.63
CA ASP A 371 -29.12 -10.30 2.30
C ASP A 371 -28.27 -11.59 2.18
N ALA A 372 -28.73 -12.66 2.82
CA ALA A 372 -28.05 -13.95 2.82
C ALA A 372 -27.97 -14.62 1.42
N SER A 373 -28.77 -14.16 0.46
CA SER A 373 -28.76 -14.65 -0.92
C SER A 373 -27.92 -13.76 -1.86
N GLY A 374 -27.28 -12.71 -1.33
CA GLY A 374 -26.43 -11.80 -2.08
C GLY A 374 -27.19 -10.70 -2.84
N TYR A 375 -28.47 -10.46 -2.53
CA TYR A 375 -29.18 -9.28 -3.06
C TYR A 375 -28.66 -8.03 -2.38
N ALA A 376 -28.26 -7.05 -3.19
CA ALA A 376 -27.87 -5.73 -2.71
C ALA A 376 -29.10 -4.83 -2.58
N PHE A 377 -29.22 -4.15 -1.45
CA PHE A 377 -30.22 -3.13 -1.16
C PHE A 377 -29.50 -1.79 -1.00
N VAL A 378 -29.72 -0.86 -1.93
CA VAL A 378 -29.12 0.47 -1.88
C VAL A 378 -30.15 1.49 -1.40
N ALA A 379 -29.77 2.26 -0.37
CA ALA A 379 -30.54 3.37 0.16
C ALA A 379 -29.85 4.71 -0.09
N GLY A 380 -30.65 5.76 -0.27
CA GLY A 380 -30.17 7.01 -0.81
C GLY A 380 -31.24 8.09 -0.90
N SER A 381 -30.97 9.11 -1.71
CA SER A 381 -31.90 10.20 -2.04
C SER A 381 -31.81 10.57 -3.51
N THR A 382 -32.95 10.92 -4.12
CA THR A 382 -33.06 11.43 -5.48
C THR A 382 -33.70 12.82 -5.50
N SER A 383 -33.22 13.69 -6.38
CA SER A 383 -33.91 14.94 -6.77
C SER A 383 -34.46 14.86 -8.20
N SER A 384 -34.32 13.70 -8.85
CA SER A 384 -34.71 13.46 -10.23
C SER A 384 -36.21 13.16 -10.32
N ASN A 385 -36.93 13.93 -11.14
CA ASN A 385 -38.36 13.71 -11.40
C ASN A 385 -38.63 12.50 -12.32
N ASN A 386 -37.58 11.97 -12.94
CA ASN A 386 -37.58 10.86 -13.89
C ASN A 386 -36.75 9.67 -13.40
N PHE A 387 -36.61 9.53 -12.08
CA PHE A 387 -35.91 8.39 -11.49
C PHE A 387 -36.65 7.08 -11.79
N SER A 388 -35.94 6.06 -12.24
CA SER A 388 -36.53 4.77 -12.62
C SER A 388 -37.15 4.03 -11.42
N THR A 389 -38.46 3.77 -11.46
CA THR A 389 -39.19 2.97 -10.46
C THR A 389 -39.82 1.72 -11.08
N THR A 390 -40.01 0.66 -10.30
CA THR A 390 -40.73 -0.56 -10.75
C THR A 390 -42.25 -0.39 -10.72
N SER A 391 -42.94 -1.20 -11.53
CA SER A 391 -44.40 -1.28 -11.48
C SER A 391 -44.86 -1.83 -10.13
N GLY A 392 -45.66 -1.07 -9.39
CA GLY A 392 -46.13 -1.46 -8.05
C GLY A 392 -45.30 -0.92 -6.90
N ALA A 393 -44.30 -0.06 -7.16
CA ALA A 393 -43.65 0.70 -6.09
C ALA A 393 -44.67 1.55 -5.32
N LEU A 394 -44.46 1.70 -4.00
CA LEU A 394 -45.35 2.47 -3.12
C LEU A 394 -45.55 3.92 -3.60
N GLN A 395 -44.51 4.50 -4.22
CA GLN A 395 -44.55 5.79 -4.86
C GLN A 395 -43.78 5.72 -6.18
N THR A 396 -44.44 6.05 -7.28
CA THR A 396 -43.90 5.98 -8.65
C THR A 396 -43.71 7.36 -9.28
N THR A 397 -44.09 8.44 -8.58
CA THR A 397 -43.92 9.82 -9.02
C THR A 397 -43.20 10.61 -7.93
N TYR A 398 -42.22 11.42 -8.34
CA TYR A 398 -41.50 12.28 -7.41
C TYR A 398 -42.43 13.32 -6.77
N GLU A 399 -42.59 13.25 -5.45
CA GLU A 399 -43.21 14.29 -4.63
C GLU A 399 -42.13 14.85 -3.70
N ALA A 400 -41.89 16.16 -3.77
CA ALA A 400 -40.71 16.80 -3.20
C ALA A 400 -40.40 16.37 -1.74
N GLY A 401 -39.22 15.78 -1.54
CA GLY A 401 -38.79 15.23 -0.26
C GLY A 401 -37.74 14.14 -0.47
N ARG A 402 -36.81 13.96 0.48
CA ARG A 402 -35.74 12.95 0.39
C ARG A 402 -36.35 11.55 0.34
N ILE A 403 -36.38 10.93 -0.84
CA ILE A 403 -36.94 9.58 -1.03
C ILE A 403 -35.89 8.53 -0.68
N CYS A 404 -36.28 7.58 0.15
CA CYS A 404 -35.54 6.35 0.43
C CYS A 404 -35.50 5.49 -0.83
N LEU A 405 -34.32 5.38 -1.44
CA LEU A 405 -34.06 4.41 -2.49
C LEU A 405 -34.03 2.99 -1.90
N LEU A 406 -34.61 2.01 -2.60
CA LEU A 406 -34.39 0.60 -2.32
C LEU A 406 -34.16 -0.08 -3.67
N TYR A 407 -32.91 -0.05 -4.15
CA TYR A 407 -32.53 -0.73 -5.38
C TYR A 407 -32.07 -2.15 -5.05
N GLY A 408 -32.83 -3.13 -5.53
CA GLY A 408 -32.55 -4.56 -5.40
C GLY A 408 -32.03 -5.14 -6.70
N THR A 409 -30.76 -5.54 -6.78
CA THR A 409 -30.26 -6.30 -7.95
C THR A 409 -29.72 -7.65 -7.54
N ARG A 410 -30.26 -8.70 -8.18
CA ARG A 410 -29.52 -9.94 -8.42
C ARG A 410 -28.57 -9.69 -9.59
N SER A 411 -27.35 -10.21 -9.56
CA SER A 411 -26.56 -10.30 -10.80
C SER A 411 -27.32 -11.21 -11.77
N GLN A 412 -28.10 -10.63 -12.67
CA GLN A 412 -28.80 -11.32 -13.76
C GLN A 412 -27.78 -11.74 -14.82
N MET A 413 -26.86 -12.66 -14.50
CA MET A 413 -25.95 -13.29 -15.47
C MET A 413 -25.51 -14.70 -15.00
N GLU A 414 -26.42 -15.51 -14.44
CA GLU A 414 -26.21 -16.96 -14.44
C GLU A 414 -27.16 -17.73 -15.35
N HIS A 415 -28.33 -17.21 -15.71
CA HIS A 415 -29.12 -17.76 -16.82
C HIS A 415 -29.97 -16.67 -17.46
N GLY A 416 -29.93 -16.60 -18.80
CA GLY A 416 -30.78 -15.71 -19.58
C GLY A 416 -32.25 -15.95 -19.28
N GLY A 417 -32.94 -14.91 -18.83
CA GLY A 417 -34.38 -14.95 -18.57
C GLY A 417 -34.89 -13.55 -18.27
N ASP A 418 -35.67 -13.02 -19.21
CA ASP A 418 -36.66 -11.94 -19.07
C ASP A 418 -36.23 -10.67 -18.33
N GLY A 419 -35.91 -9.64 -19.11
CA GLY A 419 -35.72 -8.28 -18.65
C GLY A 419 -37.03 -7.62 -18.23
N SER A 420 -37.53 -7.97 -17.05
CA SER A 420 -38.50 -7.19 -16.31
C SER A 420 -37.99 -6.97 -14.88
N ILE A 421 -37.94 -5.70 -14.48
CA ILE A 421 -37.45 -5.19 -13.19
C ILE A 421 -38.59 -5.17 -12.18
#